data_AF-A0A2C5Y8N9-F1
#
_entry.id   AF-A0A2C5Y8N9-F1
#
_cell.length_a   1.000
_cell.length_b   1.000
_cell.length_c   1.000
_cell.angle_alpha   90.00
_cell.angle_beta   90.00
_cell.angle_gamma   90.00
#
_symmetry.space_group_name_H-M   'P 1'
#
loop_
_entity.id
_entity.type
_entity.pdbx_description
1 polymer ?
#
loop_
_entity_poly.entity_id
_entity_poly.type
_entity_poly.pdbx_seq_one_letter_code
_entity_poly.pdbx_strand_id
1 'polypeptide(L)'
;MTEERRSEQAGSGTGSGIKKKELTVMGGTNFDDVASATTQRFLKDVTRIALGSQDEHAFLAMEVLGSINRQGLTHPKETGVTLITLETSSNRKIAELAFIEHRLLHEKHETVLEREYTKAVQSALARPRTGNDS
;
A
#
# COMPACT_ATOMS: atom_id res chain seq x y z
N MET A 1 45.19 -28.21 47.01
CA MET A 1 46.44 -28.90 46.61
C MET A 1 46.05 -29.89 45.52
N THR A 2 46.21 -29.54 44.23
CA THR A 2 47.43 -29.78 43.39
C THR A 2 47.65 -31.28 43.10
N GLU A 3 48.05 -31.81 41.93
CA GLU A 3 47.95 -31.47 40.49
C GLU A 3 48.47 -32.72 39.68
N GLU A 4 48.55 -32.82 38.35
CA GLU A 4 48.54 -31.84 37.24
C GLU A 4 47.90 -32.39 35.94
N ARG A 5 47.91 -31.58 34.87
CA ARG A 5 47.58 -31.88 33.47
C ARG A 5 48.40 -33.02 32.82
N ARG A 6 47.84 -33.59 31.73
CA ARG A 6 48.63 -33.83 30.50
C ARG A 6 47.81 -33.58 29.24
N SER A 7 48.28 -32.62 28.45
CA SER A 7 47.73 -32.27 27.13
C SER A 7 48.32 -33.17 26.05
N GLU A 8 47.53 -33.52 25.05
CA GLU A 8 48.02 -33.80 23.70
C GLU A 8 47.28 -32.88 22.73
N GLN A 9 48.03 -32.21 21.86
CA GLN A 9 47.56 -31.15 20.97
C GLN A 9 48.01 -31.45 19.54
N ALA A 10 47.30 -30.85 18.58
CA ALA A 10 47.67 -30.72 17.15
C ALA A 10 47.38 -31.94 16.24
N GLY A 11 46.12 -32.01 15.81
CA GLY A 11 45.72 -32.57 14.51
C GLY A 11 45.01 -31.51 13.67
N SER A 12 45.72 -30.44 13.27
CA SER A 12 45.15 -29.31 12.52
C SER A 12 44.90 -29.66 11.06
N GLY A 13 43.70 -30.16 10.74
CA GLY A 13 43.24 -30.40 9.37
C GLY A 13 42.19 -29.38 8.93
N THR A 14 42.56 -28.43 8.07
CA THR A 14 41.70 -27.34 7.58
C THR A 14 40.66 -27.84 6.56
N GLY A 15 39.72 -28.67 7.01
CA GLY A 15 38.50 -28.94 6.27
C GLY A 15 37.57 -27.74 6.39
N SER A 16 37.64 -26.81 5.43
CA SER A 16 36.71 -25.68 5.34
C SER A 16 35.30 -26.22 5.12
N GLY A 17 34.61 -26.46 6.23
CA GLY A 17 33.25 -26.96 6.24
C GLY A 17 32.40 -25.97 5.47
N ILE A 18 31.98 -26.37 4.27
CA ILE A 18 30.92 -25.72 3.52
C ILE A 18 29.72 -25.76 4.46
N LYS A 19 29.54 -24.69 5.24
CA LYS A 19 28.32 -24.46 6.00
C LYS A 19 27.23 -24.59 4.96
N LYS A 20 26.40 -25.63 5.09
CA LYS A 20 25.23 -25.81 4.26
C LYS A 20 24.45 -24.51 4.40
N LYS A 21 24.57 -23.63 3.41
CA LYS A 21 23.62 -22.53 3.25
C LYS A 21 22.30 -23.26 3.18
N GLU A 22 21.45 -23.03 4.17
CA GLU A 22 20.08 -23.48 4.07
C GLU A 22 19.55 -22.83 2.79
N LEU A 23 19.32 -23.67 1.78
CA LEU A 23 18.56 -23.29 0.60
C LEU A 23 17.09 -23.32 1.01
N THR A 24 16.75 -22.54 2.04
CA THR A 24 15.41 -22.38 2.58
C THR A 24 14.61 -21.57 1.57
N VAL A 25 14.12 -22.31 0.58
CA VAL A 25 13.08 -21.90 -0.36
C VAL A 25 13.49 -20.71 -1.25
N MET A 26 14.38 -20.99 -2.21
CA MET A 26 14.52 -20.18 -3.44
C MET A 26 13.30 -20.41 -4.35
N GLY A 27 12.12 -19.98 -3.89
CA GLY A 27 10.85 -20.32 -4.54
C GLY A 27 9.57 -20.00 -3.77
N GLY A 28 9.61 -19.11 -2.79
CA GLY A 28 8.39 -18.49 -2.29
C GLY A 28 7.92 -17.48 -3.32
N THR A 29 6.84 -17.77 -4.04
CA THR A 29 6.20 -16.78 -4.92
C THR A 29 5.42 -15.78 -4.06
N ASN A 30 6.15 -14.96 -3.30
CA ASN A 30 5.60 -13.87 -2.49
C ASN A 30 5.21 -12.74 -3.44
N PHE A 31 4.04 -12.88 -4.07
CA PHE A 31 3.47 -11.87 -4.96
C PHE A 31 3.23 -10.55 -4.23
N ASP A 32 3.09 -10.57 -2.90
CA ASP A 32 2.86 -9.39 -2.05
C ASP A 32 3.97 -8.33 -2.17
N ASP A 33 5.24 -8.74 -2.23
CA ASP A 33 6.37 -7.81 -2.39
C ASP A 33 6.31 -7.11 -3.77
N VAL A 34 5.95 -7.86 -4.82
CA VAL A 34 5.80 -7.35 -6.19
C VAL A 34 4.56 -6.47 -6.31
N ALA A 35 3.45 -6.85 -5.68
CA ALA A 35 2.20 -6.10 -5.66
C ALA A 35 2.37 -4.77 -4.90
N SER A 36 3.06 -4.78 -3.75
CA SER A 36 3.40 -3.60 -2.97
C SER A 36 4.30 -2.64 -3.75
N ALA A 37 5.41 -3.14 -4.32
CA ALA A 37 6.33 -2.32 -5.12
C ALA A 37 5.65 -1.72 -6.38
N THR A 38 4.80 -2.51 -7.05
CA THR A 38 4.03 -2.05 -8.22
C THR A 38 2.99 -1.00 -7.83
N THR A 39 2.29 -1.22 -6.71
CA THR A 39 1.31 -0.27 -6.16
C THR A 39 1.98 1.06 -5.85
N GLN A 40 3.06 1.07 -5.06
CA GLN A 40 3.79 2.29 -4.70
C GLN A 40 4.30 3.05 -5.94
N ARG A 41 4.77 2.33 -6.96
CA ARG A 41 5.25 2.93 -8.21
C ARG A 41 4.15 3.66 -8.99
N PHE A 42 2.94 3.09 -9.06
CA PHE A 42 1.86 3.59 -9.93
C PHE A 42 0.72 4.31 -9.20
N LEU A 43 0.69 4.31 -7.86
CA LEU A 43 -0.39 4.92 -7.06
C LEU A 43 -0.72 6.35 -7.50
N LYS A 44 0.31 7.17 -7.77
CA LYS A 44 0.16 8.56 -8.21
C LYS A 44 -0.56 8.67 -9.57
N ASP A 45 -0.28 7.76 -10.50
CA ASP A 45 -0.92 7.74 -11.82
C ASP A 45 -2.35 7.21 -11.74
N VAL A 46 -2.60 6.17 -10.94
CA VAL A 46 -3.97 5.66 -10.71
C VAL A 46 -4.85 6.73 -10.05
N THR A 47 -4.35 7.40 -9.01
CA THR A 47 -5.01 8.55 -8.36
C THR A 47 -5.26 9.69 -9.35
N ARG A 48 -4.29 10.02 -10.21
CA ARG A 48 -4.43 11.06 -11.24
C ARG A 48 -5.51 10.72 -12.27
N ILE A 49 -5.62 9.46 -12.69
CA ILE A 49 -6.67 9.00 -13.61
C ILE A 49 -8.04 9.06 -12.93
N ALA A 50 -8.17 8.52 -11.71
CA ALA A 50 -9.42 8.52 -10.96
C ALA A 50 -9.98 9.95 -10.73
N LEU A 51 -9.10 10.92 -10.46
CA LEU A 51 -9.48 12.32 -10.23
C LEU A 51 -9.64 13.15 -11.53
N GLY A 52 -9.06 12.70 -12.64
CA GLY A 52 -8.93 13.48 -13.88
C GLY A 52 -10.17 13.52 -14.78
N SER A 53 -11.05 12.53 -14.68
CA SER A 53 -12.27 12.40 -15.49
C SER A 53 -13.45 11.89 -14.65
N GLN A 54 -14.58 11.60 -15.30
CA GLN A 54 -15.76 10.95 -14.68
C GLN A 54 -16.31 9.81 -15.55
N ASP A 55 -15.49 9.32 -16.48
CA ASP A 55 -15.78 8.24 -17.43
C ASP A 55 -15.49 6.86 -16.83
N GLU A 56 -15.59 5.82 -17.66
CA GLU A 56 -15.31 4.44 -17.23
C GLU A 56 -13.84 4.22 -16.85
N HIS A 57 -12.90 5.02 -17.37
CA HIS A 57 -11.50 4.95 -16.98
C HIS A 57 -11.27 5.47 -15.56
N ALA A 58 -11.93 6.57 -15.17
CA ALA A 58 -11.94 7.02 -13.78
C ALA A 58 -12.61 6.01 -12.83
N PHE A 59 -13.68 5.36 -13.28
CA PHE A 59 -14.35 4.30 -12.49
C PHE A 59 -13.43 3.09 -12.28
N LEU A 60 -12.80 2.56 -13.32
CA LEU A 60 -11.85 1.45 -13.21
C LEU A 60 -10.64 1.80 -12.33
N ALA A 61 -10.11 3.03 -12.44
CA ALA A 61 -9.04 3.50 -11.56
C ALA A 61 -9.49 3.58 -10.09
N MET A 62 -10.75 3.96 -9.83
CA MET A 62 -11.34 3.93 -8.49
C MET A 62 -11.51 2.49 -7.96
N GLU A 63 -11.91 1.52 -8.79
CA GLU A 63 -11.96 0.10 -8.39
C GLU A 63 -10.57 -0.43 -8.00
N VAL A 64 -9.52 -0.04 -8.74
CA VAL A 64 -8.13 -0.37 -8.40
C VAL A 64 -7.71 0.26 -7.07
N LEU A 65 -8.04 1.54 -6.82
CA LEU A 65 -7.78 2.21 -5.54
C LEU A 65 -8.49 1.51 -4.37
N GLY A 66 -9.77 1.13 -4.54
CA GLY A 66 -10.50 0.35 -3.53
C GLY A 66 -9.86 -1.01 -3.26
N SER A 67 -9.39 -1.69 -4.30
CA SER A 67 -8.68 -2.97 -4.14
C SER A 67 -7.37 -2.83 -3.36
N ILE A 68 -6.57 -1.79 -3.66
CA ILE A 68 -5.35 -1.42 -2.95
C ILE A 68 -5.64 -1.11 -1.47
N ASN A 69 -6.70 -0.33 -1.23
CA ASN A 69 -7.16 0.10 0.09
C ASN A 69 -7.55 -1.09 0.98
N ARG A 70 -8.36 -2.02 0.45
CA ARG A 70 -8.78 -3.23 1.19
C ARG A 70 -7.63 -4.17 1.52
N GLN A 71 -6.61 -4.25 0.67
CA GLN A 71 -5.41 -5.06 0.86
C GLN A 71 -4.36 -4.42 1.79
N GLY A 72 -4.50 -3.13 2.13
CA GLY A 72 -3.55 -2.42 2.99
C GLY A 72 -2.19 -2.14 2.35
N LEU A 73 -2.11 -2.13 1.01
CA LEU A 73 -0.85 -1.92 0.25
C LEU A 73 -0.35 -0.47 0.27
N THR A 74 -1.13 0.46 0.82
CA THR A 74 -0.83 1.91 0.90
C THR A 74 -1.21 2.46 2.25
N HIS A 75 -0.52 3.51 2.70
CA HIS A 75 -0.85 4.16 3.96
C HIS A 75 -2.16 4.98 3.84
N PRO A 76 -3.11 4.90 4.79
CA PRO A 76 -4.44 5.55 4.70
C PRO A 76 -4.44 7.05 4.36
N LYS A 77 -3.37 7.76 4.75
CA LYS A 77 -3.13 9.17 4.43
C LYS A 77 -3.01 9.45 2.92
N GLU A 78 -2.52 8.50 2.14
CA GLU A 78 -2.30 8.67 0.70
C GLU A 78 -3.59 8.48 -0.10
N THR A 79 -4.47 7.58 0.35
CA THR A 79 -5.75 7.28 -0.31
C THR A 79 -6.92 8.10 0.22
N GLY A 80 -6.97 8.43 1.52
CA GLY A 80 -8.13 9.06 2.16
C GLY A 80 -8.58 10.37 1.52
N VAL A 81 -7.65 11.28 1.21
CA VAL A 81 -7.94 12.55 0.50
C VAL A 81 -8.57 12.30 -0.89
N THR A 82 -8.07 11.28 -1.60
CA THR A 82 -8.56 10.88 -2.92
C THR A 82 -9.98 10.34 -2.83
N LEU A 83 -10.24 9.43 -1.88
CA LEU A 83 -11.57 8.85 -1.66
C LEU A 83 -12.61 9.93 -1.34
N ILE A 84 -12.32 10.82 -0.38
CA ILE A 84 -13.20 11.95 -0.01
C ILE A 84 -13.44 12.91 -1.20
N THR A 85 -12.43 13.12 -2.05
CA THR A 85 -12.60 13.93 -3.27
C THR A 85 -13.52 13.22 -4.29
N LEU A 86 -13.46 11.88 -4.39
CA LEU A 86 -14.25 11.08 -5.32
C LEU A 86 -15.71 10.86 -4.86
N GLU A 87 -15.98 10.89 -3.55
CA GLU A 87 -17.35 10.96 -3.01
C GLU A 87 -18.17 12.13 -3.58
N THR A 88 -17.49 13.24 -3.92
CA THR A 88 -18.14 14.44 -4.50
C THR A 88 -18.33 14.38 -6.02
N SER A 89 -18.04 13.24 -6.66
CA SER A 89 -18.17 13.07 -8.12
C SER A 89 -19.63 13.09 -8.58
N SER A 90 -19.92 13.77 -9.70
CA SER A 90 -21.25 13.73 -10.33
C SER A 90 -21.57 12.38 -10.99
N ASN A 91 -20.55 11.54 -11.25
CA ASN A 91 -20.78 10.13 -11.57
C ASN A 91 -21.08 9.34 -10.29
N ARG A 92 -22.36 8.99 -10.12
CA ARG A 92 -22.90 8.28 -8.96
C ARG A 92 -22.19 6.96 -8.64
N LYS A 93 -21.76 6.19 -9.66
CA LYS A 93 -21.05 4.90 -9.42
C LYS A 93 -19.71 5.12 -8.73
N ILE A 94 -18.98 6.15 -9.15
CA ILE A 94 -17.69 6.54 -8.54
C ILE A 94 -17.92 7.02 -7.10
N ALA A 95 -18.92 7.88 -6.90
CA ALA A 95 -19.24 8.42 -5.58
C ALA A 95 -19.66 7.33 -4.56
N GLU A 96 -20.55 6.41 -4.95
CA GLU A 96 -21.01 5.31 -4.10
C GLU A 96 -19.86 4.36 -3.71
N LEU A 97 -19.00 4.00 -4.66
CA LEU A 97 -17.83 3.14 -4.38
C LEU A 97 -16.78 3.86 -3.51
N ALA A 98 -16.51 5.14 -3.77
CA ALA A 98 -15.59 5.95 -2.97
C ALA A 98 -16.06 6.10 -1.52
N PHE A 99 -17.36 6.28 -1.31
CA PHE A 99 -17.97 6.36 0.03
C PHE A 99 -17.83 5.07 0.82
N ILE A 100 -18.09 3.92 0.18
CA ILE A 100 -17.90 2.61 0.82
C ILE A 100 -16.44 2.41 1.23
N GLU A 101 -15.49 2.70 0.33
CA GLU A 101 -14.06 2.55 0.59
C GLU A 101 -13.51 3.54 1.62
N HIS A 102 -13.96 4.79 1.62
CA HIS A 102 -13.61 5.77 2.65
C HIS A 102 -14.12 5.32 4.02
N ARG A 103 -15.37 4.84 4.10
CA ARG A 103 -15.93 4.32 5.35
C ARG A 103 -15.14 3.10 5.86
N LEU A 104 -14.80 2.15 5.00
CA LEU A 104 -13.97 0.98 5.36
C LEU A 104 -12.55 1.38 5.80
N LEU A 105 -11.98 2.44 5.22
CA LEU A 105 -10.70 3.01 5.64
C LEU A 105 -10.81 3.71 7.00
N HIS A 106 -11.91 4.42 7.24
CA HIS A 106 -12.17 5.15 8.48
C HIS A 106 -12.41 4.21 9.66
N GLU A 107 -13.26 3.19 9.51
CA GLU A 107 -13.52 2.16 10.54
C GLU A 107 -12.23 1.43 11.01
N LYS A 108 -11.17 1.42 10.18
CA LYS A 108 -9.87 0.82 10.51
C LYS A 108 -8.80 1.82 10.97
N HIS A 109 -8.87 3.08 10.56
CA HIS A 109 -7.77 4.05 10.67
C HIS A 109 -8.20 5.48 11.07
N GLU A 110 -9.34 5.62 11.76
CA GLU A 110 -9.92 6.86 12.30
C GLU A 110 -8.88 7.90 12.74
N THR A 111 -8.04 7.59 13.74
CA THR A 111 -7.02 8.50 14.32
C THR A 111 -5.97 9.03 13.33
N VAL A 112 -5.77 8.37 12.19
CA VAL A 112 -4.87 8.80 11.10
C VAL A 112 -5.59 9.78 10.17
N LEU A 113 -6.87 9.53 9.88
CA LEU A 113 -7.69 10.37 9.00
C LEU A 113 -8.12 11.69 9.66
N GLU A 114 -8.39 11.68 10.97
CA GLU A 114 -8.72 12.88 11.75
C GLU A 114 -7.75 14.05 11.50
N ARG A 115 -6.45 13.73 11.35
CA ARG A 115 -5.37 14.70 11.15
C ARG A 115 -5.27 15.25 9.72
N GLU A 116 -5.95 14.62 8.76
CA GLU A 116 -5.83 14.92 7.33
C GLU A 116 -7.17 15.39 6.71
N TYR A 117 -8.30 15.31 7.44
CA TYR A 117 -9.61 15.81 6.99
C TYR A 117 -9.56 17.26 6.47
N THR A 118 -8.82 18.15 7.12
CA THR A 118 -8.68 19.54 6.68
C THR A 118 -8.15 19.65 5.24
N LYS A 119 -7.19 18.80 4.86
CA LYS A 119 -6.65 18.76 3.48
C LYS A 119 -7.61 18.04 2.54
N ALA A 120 -8.31 17.01 3.01
CA ALA A 120 -9.32 16.30 2.22
C ALA A 120 -10.48 17.22 1.80
N VAL A 121 -11.01 18.00 2.75
CA VAL A 121 -12.05 19.00 2.50
C VAL A 121 -11.56 20.10 1.55
N GLN A 122 -10.33 20.58 1.73
CA GLN A 122 -9.73 21.56 0.80
C GLN A 122 -9.56 21.00 -0.62
N SER A 123 -9.12 19.75 -0.77
CA SER A 123 -8.99 19.05 -2.06
C SER A 123 -10.36 18.88 -2.74
N ALA A 124 -11.36 18.40 -1.99
CA ALA A 124 -12.72 18.22 -2.49
C ALA A 124 -13.37 19.55 -2.90
N LEU A 125 -13.10 20.64 -2.18
CA LEU A 125 -13.57 21.99 -2.51
C LEU A 125 -12.83 22.61 -3.70
N ALA A 126 -11.52 22.33 -3.84
CA ALA A 126 -10.69 22.85 -4.92
C ALA A 126 -10.95 22.16 -6.27
N ARG A 127 -11.55 20.96 -6.27
CA ARG A 127 -12.05 20.32 -7.50
C ARG A 127 -13.10 21.24 -8.14
N PRO A 128 -12.88 21.74 -9.37
CA PRO A 128 -13.88 22.54 -10.04
C PRO A 128 -15.15 21.69 -10.20
N ARG A 129 -16.30 22.25 -9.79
CA ARG A 129 -17.59 21.72 -10.22
C ARG A 129 -17.70 21.97 -11.72
N THR A 130 -17.27 21.00 -12.53
CA THR A 130 -17.50 20.97 -13.98
C THR A 130 -18.96 20.62 -14.27
N GLY A 131 -19.88 21.41 -13.71
CA GLY A 131 -21.22 21.56 -14.22
C GLY A 131 -21.20 22.73 -15.20
N ASN A 132 -20.93 22.44 -16.47
CA ASN A 132 -21.17 23.36 -17.56
C ASN A 132 -21.41 22.57 -18.86
N ASP A 133 -22.69 22.34 -19.14
CA ASP A 133 -23.35 22.44 -20.45
C ASP A 133 -22.49 22.23 -21.70
N SER A 134 -22.75 21.11 -22.39
CA SER A 134 -22.72 20.94 -23.85
C SER A 134 -23.54 19.69 -24.23
#